data_AF-A0A060SUE2-F1
#
_entry.id   AF-A0A060SUE2-F1
#
_cell.length_a   1.000
_cell.length_b   1.000
_cell.length_c   1.000
_cell.angle_alpha   90.00
_cell.angle_beta   90.00
_cell.angle_gamma   90.00
#
_symmetry.space_group_name_H-M   'P 1'
#
loop_
_entity.id
_entity.type
_entity.pdbx_description
1 polymer ?
#
loop_
_entity_poly.entity_id
_entity_poly.type
_entity_poly.pdbx_seq_one_letter_code
_entity_poly.pdbx_strand_id
1 'polypeptide(L)'
;MLSSSTSPAVLLVSSLAGVVPAPTRSIYASTKGASLLLYQSLAIEYPSITFTHIIPATVEGDFRASAVDGGKVREAESNKNGLRREAVAKRCLEAIERGEKNVFMPPITGHFAHLGYWLFPALIEYFAARKYNYVSA
;
A
#
# COMPACT_ATOMS: atom_id res chain seq x y z
N MET A 1 -11.85 25.01 1.18
CA MET A 1 -10.45 24.75 1.61
C MET A 1 -9.54 24.16 0.53
N LEU A 2 -10.03 23.45 -0.50
CA LEU A 2 -9.19 23.09 -1.68
C LEU A 2 -9.18 24.16 -2.80
N SER A 3 -10.13 25.09 -2.78
CA SER A 3 -10.33 26.10 -3.83
C SER A 3 -9.41 27.33 -3.75
N SER A 4 -8.49 27.38 -2.78
CA SER A 4 -7.57 28.52 -2.55
C SER A 4 -6.11 28.21 -2.87
N SER A 5 -5.78 26.97 -3.26
CA SER A 5 -4.43 26.59 -3.70
C SER A 5 -4.28 26.82 -5.20
N THR A 6 -3.15 27.37 -5.62
CA THR A 6 -2.79 27.50 -7.06
C THR A 6 -2.52 26.15 -7.72
N SER A 7 -2.25 25.11 -6.93
CA SER A 7 -2.08 23.72 -7.38
C SER A 7 -2.69 22.78 -6.33
N PRO A 8 -4.01 22.51 -6.37
CA PRO A 8 -4.66 21.64 -5.40
C PRO A 8 -4.20 20.19 -5.57
N ALA A 9 -3.80 19.56 -4.48
CA ALA A 9 -3.34 18.18 -4.46
C ALA A 9 -3.89 17.41 -3.26
N VAL A 10 -4.13 16.12 -3.46
CA VAL A 10 -4.60 15.17 -2.46
C VAL A 10 -3.71 13.95 -2.50
N LEU A 11 -3.12 13.58 -1.36
CA LEU A 11 -2.33 12.35 -1.23
C LEU A 11 -3.06 11.34 -0.35
N LEU A 12 -3.30 10.16 -0.91
CA LEU A 12 -3.79 8.99 -0.19
C LEU A 12 -2.61 8.12 0.24
N VAL A 13 -2.48 7.91 1.55
CA VAL A 13 -1.58 6.88 2.10
C VAL A 13 -2.31 5.53 2.09
N SER A 14 -2.08 4.75 1.04
CA SER A 14 -2.63 3.41 0.85
C SER A 14 -1.70 2.33 1.44
N SER A 15 -1.71 1.13 0.87
CA SER A 15 -0.84 0.00 1.23
C SER A 15 -0.73 -0.97 0.06
N LEU A 16 0.39 -1.68 -0.04
CA LEU A 16 0.54 -2.82 -0.95
C LEU A 16 -0.54 -3.88 -0.70
N ALA A 17 -1.01 -4.02 0.54
CA ALA A 17 -2.11 -4.93 0.89
C ALA A 17 -3.47 -4.52 0.26
N GLY A 18 -3.61 -3.27 -0.20
CA GLY A 18 -4.81 -2.81 -0.92
C GLY A 18 -4.89 -3.29 -2.37
N VAL A 19 -3.80 -3.83 -2.92
CA VAL A 19 -3.71 -4.29 -4.33
C VAL A 19 -3.14 -5.70 -4.47
N VAL A 20 -2.51 -6.24 -3.43
CA VAL A 20 -2.01 -7.63 -3.37
C VAL A 20 -2.53 -8.28 -2.08
N PRO A 21 -3.19 -9.45 -2.15
CA PRO A 21 -3.74 -10.09 -0.97
C PRO A 21 -2.68 -10.40 0.10
N ALA A 22 -2.95 -9.97 1.33
CA ALA A 22 -2.12 -10.25 2.50
C ALA A 22 -2.95 -11.03 3.54
N PRO A 23 -2.63 -12.31 3.82
CA PRO A 23 -3.29 -13.09 4.86
C PRO A 23 -3.25 -12.40 6.22
N THR A 24 -4.24 -12.64 7.10
CA THR A 24 -4.40 -12.03 8.44
C THR A 24 -4.67 -10.51 8.48
N ARG A 25 -4.87 -9.90 7.31
CA ARG A 25 -5.07 -8.44 7.16
C ARG A 25 -6.25 -8.14 6.22
N SER A 26 -7.24 -9.01 6.18
CA SER A 26 -8.40 -8.91 5.28
C SER A 26 -9.23 -7.65 5.53
N ILE A 27 -9.47 -7.27 6.79
CA ILE A 27 -10.23 -6.05 7.13
C ILE A 27 -9.40 -4.82 6.80
N TYR A 28 -8.12 -4.83 7.17
CA TYR A 28 -7.21 -3.75 6.80
C TYR A 28 -7.11 -3.58 5.27
N ALA A 29 -6.89 -4.68 4.55
CA ALA A 29 -6.77 -4.71 3.10
C ALA A 29 -8.04 -4.22 2.41
N SER A 30 -9.23 -4.60 2.90
CA SER A 30 -10.50 -4.15 2.33
C SER A 30 -10.65 -2.63 2.43
N THR A 31 -10.30 -2.03 3.56
CA THR A 31 -10.36 -0.56 3.72
C THR A 31 -9.36 0.16 2.82
N LYS A 32 -8.13 -0.38 2.66
CA LYS A 32 -7.10 0.19 1.78
C LYS A 32 -7.44 0.02 0.30
N GLY A 33 -8.01 -1.10 -0.10
CA GLY A 33 -8.50 -1.34 -1.46
C GLY A 33 -9.68 -0.44 -1.80
N ALA A 34 -10.69 -0.36 -0.93
CA ALA A 34 -11.87 0.49 -1.14
C ALA A 34 -11.51 1.98 -1.25
N SER A 35 -10.65 2.47 -0.35
CA SER A 35 -10.18 3.86 -0.39
C SER A 35 -9.34 4.15 -1.64
N LEU A 36 -8.48 3.22 -2.09
CA LEU A 36 -7.70 3.40 -3.30
C LEU A 36 -8.60 3.54 -4.52
N LEU A 37 -9.57 2.64 -4.69
CA LEU A 37 -10.50 2.69 -5.82
C LEU A 37 -11.34 3.98 -5.80
N LEU A 38 -11.85 4.37 -4.62
CA LEU A 38 -12.60 5.62 -4.46
C LEU A 38 -11.79 6.84 -4.92
N TYR A 39 -10.54 6.97 -4.45
CA TYR A 39 -9.72 8.14 -4.78
C TYR A 39 -9.26 8.12 -6.25
N GLN A 40 -9.11 6.94 -6.86
CA GLN A 40 -8.84 6.83 -8.30
C GLN A 40 -10.05 7.29 -9.13
N SER A 41 -11.28 6.97 -8.71
CA SER A 41 -12.50 7.49 -9.35
C SER A 41 -12.59 9.01 -9.21
N LEU A 42 -12.35 9.55 -8.01
CA LEU A 42 -12.32 11.01 -7.79
C LEU A 42 -11.25 11.71 -8.64
N ALA A 43 -10.10 11.07 -8.88
CA ALA A 43 -9.08 11.61 -9.76
C ALA A 43 -9.54 11.73 -11.23
N ILE A 44 -10.48 10.89 -11.66
CA ILE A 44 -11.11 10.98 -12.98
C ILE A 44 -12.18 12.07 -13.00
N GLU A 45 -12.98 12.17 -11.94
CA GLU A 45 -14.05 13.16 -11.80
C GLU A 45 -13.54 14.60 -11.65
N TYR A 46 -12.36 14.79 -11.05
CA TYR A 46 -11.79 16.10 -10.72
C TYR A 46 -10.39 16.30 -11.35
N PRO A 47 -10.27 16.46 -12.68
CA PRO A 47 -8.97 16.52 -13.37
C PRO A 47 -8.12 17.76 -13.04
N SER A 48 -8.71 18.79 -12.43
CA SER A 48 -7.99 19.98 -11.96
C SER A 48 -7.27 19.78 -10.63
N ILE A 49 -7.52 18.68 -9.93
CA ILE A 49 -6.88 18.32 -8.66
C ILE A 49 -5.92 17.17 -8.92
N THR A 50 -4.70 17.31 -8.42
CA THR A 50 -3.71 16.23 -8.49
C THR A 50 -3.98 15.19 -7.41
N PHE A 51 -4.23 13.95 -7.79
CA PHE A 51 -4.37 12.83 -6.86
C PHE A 51 -3.15 11.93 -6.92
N THR A 52 -2.53 11.74 -5.76
CA THR A 52 -1.38 10.86 -5.56
C THR A 52 -1.74 9.74 -4.60
N HIS A 53 -1.32 8.52 -4.92
CA HIS A 53 -1.57 7.33 -4.13
C HIS A 53 -0.24 6.68 -3.77
N ILE A 54 0.18 6.83 -2.51
CA ILE A 54 1.38 6.16 -1.98
C ILE A 54 0.98 4.76 -1.54
N ILE A 55 1.64 3.74 -2.09
CA ILE A 55 1.34 2.32 -1.91
C ILE A 55 2.58 1.64 -1.28
N PRO A 56 2.81 1.83 0.03
CA PRO A 56 3.95 1.26 0.70
C PRO A 56 3.72 -0.20 1.07
N ALA A 57 4.80 -0.97 1.06
CA ALA A 57 4.92 -2.26 1.72
C ALA A 57 5.00 -2.04 3.24
N THR A 58 5.68 -2.95 3.96
CA THR A 58 5.87 -2.81 5.41
C THR A 58 6.66 -1.54 5.73
N VAL A 59 6.08 -0.67 6.56
CA VAL A 59 6.75 0.48 7.18
C VAL A 59 7.12 0.11 8.61
N GLU A 60 8.25 0.60 9.11
CA GLU A 60 8.76 0.28 10.44
C GLU A 60 7.88 0.78 11.60
N GLY A 61 7.95 0.03 12.70
CA GLY A 61 7.34 0.26 13.99
C GLY A 61 5.96 -0.37 14.17
N ASP A 62 5.28 0.01 15.25
CA ASP A 62 4.23 -0.84 15.84
C ASP A 62 2.86 -0.74 15.17
N PHE A 63 2.64 0.25 14.31
CA PHE A 63 1.36 0.45 13.59
C PHE A 63 0.95 -0.78 12.76
N ARG A 64 1.93 -1.59 12.33
CA ARG A 64 1.64 -2.78 11.56
C ARG A 64 1.10 -3.94 12.42
N ALA A 65 1.42 -3.96 13.72
CA ALA A 65 0.90 -4.94 14.66
C ALA A 65 -0.60 -4.73 14.94
N SER A 66 -1.09 -3.50 14.87
CA SER A 66 -2.52 -3.18 15.03
C SER A 66 -3.37 -3.48 13.80
N ALA A 67 -2.76 -3.81 12.66
CA ALA A 67 -3.46 -4.09 11.40
C ALA A 67 -3.74 -5.59 11.17
N VAL A 68 -3.61 -6.41 12.21
CA VAL A 68 -3.95 -7.85 12.19
C VAL A 68 -5.42 -8.00 12.57
N ASP A 69 -6.18 -8.84 11.84
CA ASP A 69 -7.62 -9.07 12.07
C ASP A 69 -7.94 -9.77 13.42
N GLY A 70 -6.94 -9.96 14.28
CA GLY A 70 -6.99 -10.69 15.55
C GLY A 70 -5.98 -11.84 15.63
N GLY A 71 -5.64 -12.26 16.85
CA GLY A 71 -4.73 -13.39 17.10
C GLY A 71 -3.23 -13.06 17.15
N LYS A 72 -2.38 -14.09 17.26
CA LYS A 72 -0.91 -13.92 17.31
C LYS A 72 -0.38 -13.46 15.95
N VAL A 73 0.55 -12.49 15.96
CA VAL A 73 1.29 -12.07 14.77
C VAL A 73 2.07 -13.27 14.22
N ARG A 74 1.74 -13.71 12.99
CA ARG A 74 2.33 -14.89 12.35
C ARG A 74 3.49 -14.58 11.40
N GLU A 75 3.86 -13.31 11.27
CA GLU A 75 4.90 -12.86 10.34
C GLU A 75 6.29 -12.98 11.01
N ALA A 76 7.27 -13.57 10.33
CA ALA A 76 8.65 -13.67 10.83
C ALA A 76 9.27 -12.27 11.01
N GLU A 77 9.78 -11.96 12.21
CA GLU A 77 10.50 -10.74 12.64
C GLU A 77 10.48 -9.54 11.67
N SER A 78 9.27 -9.09 11.31
CA SER A 78 9.15 -8.30 10.09
C SER A 78 9.45 -6.81 10.30
N ASN A 79 9.71 -6.39 11.54
CA ASN A 79 9.96 -4.99 11.88
C ASN A 79 11.38 -4.53 11.50
N LYS A 80 12.35 -5.46 11.41
CA LYS A 80 13.77 -5.13 11.13
C LYS A 80 14.04 -4.69 9.69
N ASN A 81 13.20 -5.11 8.74
CA ASN A 81 13.38 -4.88 7.30
C ASN A 81 12.27 -3.98 6.70
N GLY A 82 11.55 -3.23 7.53
CA GLY A 82 10.53 -2.29 7.07
C GLY A 82 11.14 -1.06 6.39
N LEU A 83 10.32 -0.37 5.57
CA LEU A 83 10.63 0.96 5.08
C LEU A 83 10.73 1.94 6.26
N ARG A 84 11.74 2.80 6.24
CA ARG A 84 11.89 3.85 7.24
C ARG A 84 10.74 4.86 7.18
N ARG A 85 10.22 5.29 8.33
CA ARG A 85 9.10 6.24 8.39
C ARG A 85 9.44 7.55 7.69
N GLU A 86 10.64 8.06 7.93
CA GLU A 86 11.13 9.32 7.35
C GLU A 86 11.29 9.18 5.84
N ALA A 87 11.68 7.99 5.36
CA ALA A 87 11.79 7.72 3.93
C ALA A 87 10.41 7.72 3.24
N VAL A 88 9.39 7.14 3.88
CA VAL A 88 8.01 7.18 3.36
C VAL A 88 7.47 8.61 3.39
N ALA A 89 7.65 9.33 4.50
CA ALA A 89 7.20 10.72 4.62
C ALA A 89 7.85 11.63 3.56
N LYS A 90 9.17 11.51 3.36
CA LYS A 90 9.89 12.23 2.32
C LYS A 90 9.35 11.89 0.93
N ARG A 91 9.12 10.61 0.64
CA ARG A 91 8.59 10.17 -0.65
C ARG A 91 7.18 10.69 -0.92
N CYS A 92 6.34 10.81 0.11
CA CYS A 92 5.02 11.42 0.01
C CYS A 92 5.12 12.88 -0.50
N LEU A 93 6.01 13.67 0.10
CA LEU A 93 6.22 15.06 -0.31
C LEU A 93 6.70 15.15 -1.76
N GLU A 94 7.73 14.38 -2.12
CA GLU A 94 8.27 14.33 -3.48
C GLU A 94 7.20 13.90 -4.51
N ALA A 95 6.31 12.97 -4.14
CA ALA A 95 5.24 12.50 -5.01
C ALA A 95 4.20 13.58 -5.30
N ILE A 96 3.83 14.36 -4.28
CA ILE A 96 2.90 15.49 -4.42
C ILE A 96 3.52 16.56 -5.32
N GLU A 97 4.76 16.96 -5.04
CA GLU A 97 5.47 17.99 -5.80
C GLU A 97 5.61 17.63 -7.29
N ARG A 98 5.81 16.34 -7.60
CA ARG A 98 5.96 15.83 -8.97
C ARG A 98 4.63 15.50 -9.65
N GLY A 99 3.51 15.59 -8.95
CA GLY A 99 2.20 15.21 -9.46
C GLY A 99 2.09 13.74 -9.88
N GLU A 100 2.76 12.85 -9.14
CA GLU A 100 2.73 11.42 -9.43
C GLU A 100 1.38 10.79 -9.07
N LYS A 101 0.94 9.81 -9.87
CA LYS A 101 -0.31 9.06 -9.62
C LYS A 101 -0.12 7.90 -8.65
N ASN A 102 0.31 6.74 -9.12
CA ASN A 102 0.48 5.55 -8.28
C ASN A 102 1.97 5.37 -7.93
N VAL A 103 2.29 5.41 -6.64
CA VAL A 103 3.67 5.36 -6.15
C VAL A 103 3.86 4.14 -5.26
N PHE A 104 4.49 3.10 -5.81
CA PHE A 104 4.82 1.89 -5.06
C PHE A 104 6.11 2.07 -4.27
N MET A 105 6.12 1.58 -3.02
CA MET A 105 7.33 1.55 -2.19
C MET A 105 7.53 0.15 -1.59
N PRO A 106 8.61 -0.58 -1.93
CA PRO A 106 9.59 -0.26 -2.97
C PRO A 106 8.97 -0.31 -4.38
N PRO A 107 9.44 0.51 -5.33
CA PRO A 107 8.82 0.63 -6.64
C PRO A 107 8.90 -0.68 -7.42
N ILE A 108 10.08 -1.28 -7.53
CA ILE A 108 10.29 -2.48 -8.35
C ILE A 108 9.46 -3.66 -7.81
N THR A 109 9.64 -3.99 -6.54
CA THR A 109 8.96 -5.15 -5.94
C THR A 109 7.45 -4.94 -5.82
N GLY A 110 6.99 -3.72 -5.56
CA GLY A 110 5.56 -3.40 -5.51
C GLY A 110 4.86 -3.59 -6.84
N HIS A 111 5.45 -3.08 -7.94
CA HIS A 111 4.91 -3.28 -9.28
C HIS A 111 4.92 -4.76 -9.70
N PHE A 112 6.02 -5.48 -9.42
CA PHE A 112 6.10 -6.91 -9.72
C PHE A 112 5.11 -7.74 -8.90
N ALA A 113 4.88 -7.40 -7.64
CA ALA A 113 3.89 -8.11 -6.83
C ALA A 113 2.47 -7.90 -7.36
N HIS A 114 2.13 -6.66 -7.73
CA HIS A 114 0.81 -6.33 -8.28
C HIS A 114 0.58 -7.00 -9.65
N LEU A 115 1.51 -6.82 -10.59
CA LEU A 115 1.42 -7.44 -11.92
C LEU A 115 1.54 -8.98 -11.85
N GLY A 116 2.43 -9.47 -10.99
CA GLY A 116 2.64 -10.90 -10.78
C GLY A 116 1.40 -11.60 -10.24
N TYR A 117 0.60 -10.93 -9.41
CA TYR A 117 -0.67 -11.51 -8.92
C TYR A 117 -1.68 -11.70 -10.06
N TRP A 118 -1.71 -10.79 -11.03
CA TRP A 118 -2.55 -10.91 -12.23
C TRP A 118 -2.12 -12.05 -13.14
N LEU A 119 -0.81 -12.27 -13.30
CA LEU A 119 -0.27 -13.27 -14.24
C LEU A 119 -0.16 -14.67 -13.61
N PHE A 120 0.26 -14.75 -12.35
CA PHE A 120 0.59 -15.99 -11.64
C PHE A 120 0.08 -15.95 -10.19
N PRO A 121 -1.25 -15.89 -9.95
CA PRO A 121 -1.81 -15.72 -8.61
C PRO A 121 -1.36 -16.83 -7.66
N ALA A 122 -1.36 -18.09 -8.10
CA ALA A 122 -0.93 -19.23 -7.28
C ALA A 122 0.52 -19.11 -6.78
N LEU A 123 1.43 -18.53 -7.59
CA LEU A 123 2.82 -18.33 -7.19
C LEU A 123 2.95 -17.26 -6.12
N ILE A 124 2.25 -16.14 -6.28
CA ILE A 124 2.22 -15.06 -5.30
C ILE A 124 1.54 -15.52 -4.00
N GLU A 125 0.46 -16.29 -4.09
CA GLU A 125 -0.23 -16.90 -2.96
C GLU A 125 0.67 -17.89 -2.22
N TYR A 126 1.46 -18.70 -2.93
CA TYR A 126 2.45 -19.58 -2.32
C TYR A 126 3.51 -18.80 -1.52
N PHE A 127 4.09 -17.75 -2.11
CA PHE A 127 5.06 -16.91 -1.40
C PHE A 127 4.44 -16.17 -0.21
N ALA A 128 3.20 -15.71 -0.34
CA ALA A 128 2.46 -15.13 0.76
C ALA A 128 2.21 -16.17 1.87
N ALA A 129 1.70 -17.36 1.54
CA ALA A 129 1.50 -18.43 2.51
C ALA A 129 2.79 -18.78 3.24
N ARG A 130 3.92 -18.85 2.54
CA ARG A 130 5.24 -19.08 3.14
C ARG A 130 5.69 -17.96 4.07
N LYS A 131 5.50 -16.70 3.67
CA LYS A 131 5.83 -15.53 4.51
C LYS A 131 4.97 -15.45 5.78
N TYR A 132 3.71 -15.86 5.69
CA TYR A 132 2.73 -15.76 6.76
C TYR A 132 2.54 -17.08 7.56
N ASN A 133 3.36 -18.09 7.31
CA ASN A 133 3.31 -19.40 7.96
C ASN A 133 1.95 -20.12 7.79
N TYR A 134 1.42 -20.10 6.57
CA TYR A 134 0.24 -20.86 6.12
C TYR A 134 0.60 -22.00 5.14
N VAL A 135 1.86 -22.40 5.05
CA VAL A 135 2.26 -23.55 4.22
C VAL A 135 1.67 -24.81 4.85
N SER A 136 0.93 -25.58 4.07
CA SER A 136 0.54 -26.95 4.43
C SER A 136 1.80 -27.78 4.67
N ALA A 137 1.82 -28.58 5.74
CA ALA A 137 2.85 -29.58 5.98
C ALA A 137 2.90 -30.62 4.84
#